data_AF-D2W4G4-F1
#
_entry.id   AF-D2W4G4-F1
#
_cell.length_a   1.000
_cell.length_b   1.000
_cell.length_c   1.000
_cell.angle_alpha   90.00
_cell.angle_beta   90.00
_cell.angle_gamma   90.00
#
_symmetry.space_group_name_H-M   'P 1'
#
loop_
_entity.id
_entity.type
_entity.pdbx_description
1 polymer ?
#
loop_
_entity_poly.entity_id
_entity_poly.type
_entity_poly.pdbx_seq_one_letter_code
_entity_poly.pdbx_strand_id
1 'polypeptide(L)'
;MSNFVDLPSELQIEIFSILSVKHLRNILSINKSIHEQLIQSETFWRTLIKNYSKVIGESAYGVEQASQELFEIENVKKQLIEMIEIKKRKTKQFQQMSMELEYMLRELEMVQREMNARNESTLLLGGNISDQFKNQIESLKQKGESVKKETEEIAEKLKKTIID
;
A
#
# COMPACT_ATOMS: atom_id res chain seq x y z
N MET A 1 29.93 48.21 16.56
CA MET A 1 28.62 48.53 17.16
C MET A 1 27.69 47.41 16.75
N SER A 2 27.04 46.72 17.68
CA SER A 2 26.02 45.70 17.36
C SER A 2 24.75 46.41 16.89
N ASN A 3 24.30 46.07 15.68
CA ASN A 3 23.05 46.58 15.14
C ASN A 3 21.88 45.79 15.71
N PHE A 4 20.71 46.41 15.78
CA PHE A 4 19.48 45.77 16.27
C PHE A 4 19.15 44.47 15.52
N VAL A 5 19.50 44.40 14.23
CA VAL A 5 19.31 43.22 13.36
C VAL A 5 20.18 42.03 13.77
N ASP A 6 21.21 42.25 14.60
CA ASP A 6 22.12 41.21 15.08
C ASP A 6 21.56 40.48 16.31
N LEU A 7 20.43 40.94 16.86
CA LEU A 7 19.75 40.25 17.96
C LEU A 7 19.06 38.97 17.47
N PRO A 8 18.97 37.92 18.30
CA PRO A 8 18.09 36.78 18.04
C PRO A 8 16.65 37.21 17.74
N SER A 9 15.99 36.50 16.83
CA SER A 9 14.61 36.79 16.39
C SER A 9 13.63 36.87 17.55
N GLU A 10 13.81 36.03 18.58
CA GLU A 10 12.95 35.99 19.77
C GLU A 10 13.02 37.31 20.53
N LEU A 11 14.22 37.84 20.76
CA LEU A 11 14.42 39.11 21.47
C LEU A 11 13.93 40.29 20.64
N GLN A 12 14.11 40.25 19.32
CA GLN A 12 13.55 41.27 18.44
C GLN A 12 12.02 41.30 18.54
N ILE A 13 11.37 40.14 18.48
CA ILE A 13 9.90 40.00 18.61
C ILE A 13 9.42 40.51 19.97
N GLU A 14 10.12 40.16 21.05
CA GLU A 14 9.77 40.62 22.41
C GLU A 14 9.83 42.14 22.50
N ILE A 15 10.91 42.77 22.03
CA ILE A 15 11.06 44.23 22.01
C ILE A 15 9.91 44.87 21.21
N PHE A 16 9.60 44.36 20.01
CA PHE A 16 8.52 44.91 19.19
C PHE A 16 7.14 44.73 19.81
N SER A 17 6.91 43.65 20.56
CA SER A 17 5.62 43.35 21.19
C SER A 17 5.25 44.27 22.36
N ILE A 18 6.21 45.04 22.88
CA ILE A 18 6.04 46.01 23.98
C ILE A 18 5.81 47.43 23.43
N LEU A 19 6.19 47.67 22.18
CA LEU A 19 6.05 48.99 21.56
C LEU A 19 4.59 49.38 21.35
N SER A 20 4.33 50.69 21.40
CA SER A 20 2.99 51.16 21.08
C SER A 20 2.66 50.97 19.59
N VAL A 21 1.37 50.77 19.24
CA VAL A 21 0.92 50.65 17.83
C VAL A 21 1.43 51.80 16.96
N LYS A 22 1.56 53.01 17.52
CA LYS A 22 2.12 54.18 16.82
C LYS A 22 3.60 53.98 16.46
N HIS A 23 4.40 53.45 17.37
CA HIS A 23 5.82 53.16 17.12
C HIS A 23 5.99 51.97 16.18
N LEU A 24 5.17 50.92 16.35
CA LEU A 24 5.13 49.78 15.43
C LEU A 24 4.84 50.24 14.00
N ARG A 25 3.82 51.09 13.79
CA ARG A 25 3.50 51.64 12.46
C ARG A 25 4.71 52.32 11.81
N ASN A 26 5.45 53.13 12.57
CA ASN A 26 6.61 53.84 12.06
C ASN A 26 7.77 52.90 11.73
N ILE A 27 7.99 51.87 12.55
CA ILE A 27 9.08 50.91 12.31
C ILE A 27 8.75 50.02 11.11
N LEU A 28 7.51 49.54 11.02
CA LEU A 28 7.00 48.73 9.93
C LEU A 28 7.01 49.48 8.59
N SER A 29 6.90 50.82 8.58
CA SER A 29 6.98 51.63 7.36
C SER A 29 8.43 51.90 6.91
N ILE A 30 9.41 51.79 7.82
CA ILE A 30 10.82 52.08 7.54
C ILE A 30 11.58 50.82 7.15
N ASN A 31 11.31 49.68 7.80
CA ASN A 31 12.08 48.45 7.59
C ASN A 31 11.20 47.30 7.07
N LYS A 32 11.30 47.03 5.76
CA LYS A 32 10.54 45.96 5.09
C LYS A 32 10.89 44.56 5.60
N SER A 33 12.15 44.30 5.93
CA SER A 33 12.56 42.99 6.44
C SER A 33 11.93 42.70 7.80
N ILE A 34 11.93 43.68 8.69
CA ILE A 34 11.28 43.58 10.01
C ILE A 34 9.76 43.47 9.83
N HIS A 35 9.20 44.19 8.86
CA HIS A 35 7.79 44.11 8.53
C HIS A 35 7.35 42.69 8.13
N GLU A 36 8.06 42.08 7.19
CA GLU A 36 7.77 40.71 6.74
C GLU A 36 7.91 39.71 7.88
N GLN A 37 8.97 39.83 8.69
CA GLN A 37 9.21 38.98 9.85
C GLN A 37 8.08 39.07 10.90
N LEU A 38 7.62 40.28 11.21
CA LEU A 38 6.57 40.49 12.21
C LEU A 38 5.19 40.07 11.71
N ILE A 39 4.87 40.33 10.43
CA ILE A 39 3.59 39.89 9.85
C ILE A 39 3.45 38.37 9.90
N GLN A 40 4.54 37.64 9.62
CA GLN A 40 4.52 36.17 9.59
C GLN A 40 4.64 35.54 10.98
N SER A 41 4.99 36.31 12.01
CA SER A 41 5.18 35.80 13.36
C SER A 41 3.87 35.73 14.14
N GLU A 42 3.32 34.52 14.26
CA GLU A 42 2.17 34.24 15.13
C GLU A 42 2.43 34.65 16.58
N THR A 43 3.64 34.37 17.07
CA THR A 43 4.07 34.67 18.45
C THR A 43 4.05 36.16 18.74
N PHE A 44 4.46 36.99 17.77
CA PHE A 44 4.38 38.44 17.86
C PHE A 44 2.93 38.90 18.05
N TRP A 45 2.00 38.48 17.19
CA TRP A 45 0.60 38.91 17.25
C TRP A 45 -0.10 38.44 18.53
N ARG A 46 0.13 37.19 18.96
CA ARG A 46 -0.39 36.69 20.24
C ARG A 46 0.08 37.53 21.41
N THR A 47 1.36 37.87 21.45
CA THR A 47 1.97 38.65 22.53
C THR A 47 1.46 40.10 22.50
N LEU A 48 1.34 40.69 21.32
CA LEU A 48 0.79 42.03 21.14
C LEU A 48 -0.65 42.12 21.63
N ILE A 49 -1.53 41.20 21.21
CA ILE A 49 -2.93 41.16 21.63
C ILE A 49 -3.04 41.01 23.15
N LYS A 50 -2.27 40.09 23.74
CA LYS A 50 -2.21 39.88 25.19
C LYS A 50 -1.71 41.10 25.97
N ASN A 51 -0.74 41.83 25.43
CA ASN A 51 -0.23 43.03 26.07
C ASN A 51 -1.28 44.15 26.03
N TYR A 52 -2.00 44.29 24.93
CA TYR A 52 -3.03 45.31 24.76
C TYR A 52 -4.35 44.97 25.48
N SER A 53 -4.73 43.69 25.59
CA SER A 53 -5.91 43.26 26.34
C SER A 53 -5.81 43.68 27.82
N LYS A 54 -4.62 43.53 28.41
CA LYS A 54 -4.34 43.98 29.79
C LYS A 54 -4.51 45.48 30.01
N VAL A 55 -4.27 46.31 28.99
CA VAL A 55 -4.37 47.78 29.07
C VAL A 55 -5.82 48.25 28.95
N ILE A 56 -6.67 47.49 28.25
CA ILE A 56 -8.06 47.86 27.94
C ILE A 56 -9.06 47.37 29.02
N GLY A 57 -8.64 46.47 29.91
CA GLY A 57 -9.42 46.03 31.09
C GLY A 57 -10.39 44.87 30.81
N GLU A 58 -11.36 44.64 31.71
CA GLU A 58 -12.26 43.46 31.71
C GLU A 58 -13.02 43.23 30.38
N SER A 59 -13.29 44.29 29.62
CA SER A 59 -13.93 44.19 28.29
C SER A 59 -13.07 43.50 27.22
N ALA A 60 -11.75 43.43 27.42
CA ALA A 60 -10.81 42.85 26.47
C ALA A 60 -10.52 41.35 26.70
N TYR A 61 -11.02 40.77 27.80
CA TYR A 61 -10.84 39.34 28.08
C TYR A 61 -11.48 38.46 26.99
N GLY A 62 -12.64 38.88 26.48
CA GLY A 62 -13.30 38.21 25.35
C GLY A 62 -12.53 38.33 24.02
N VAL A 63 -11.74 39.41 23.83
CA VAL A 63 -10.92 39.60 22.63
C VAL A 63 -9.69 38.69 22.66
N GLU A 64 -9.05 38.55 23.83
CA GLU A 64 -7.92 37.62 24.00
C GLU A 64 -8.36 36.17 23.77
N GLN A 65 -9.49 35.74 24.36
CA GLN A 65 -10.06 34.41 24.13
C GLN A 65 -10.41 34.17 22.65
N ALA A 66 -11.15 35.08 22.01
CA ALA A 66 -11.51 34.92 20.60
C ALA A 66 -10.29 34.86 19.67
N SER A 67 -9.22 35.61 19.99
CA SER A 67 -7.97 35.54 19.23
C SER A 67 -7.27 34.19 19.41
N GLN A 68 -7.25 33.65 20.62
CA GLN A 68 -6.67 32.34 20.92
C GLN A 68 -7.40 31.23 20.15
N GLU A 69 -8.74 31.26 20.17
CA GLU A 69 -9.61 30.33 19.44
C GLU A 69 -9.37 30.39 17.93
N LEU A 70 -9.20 31.58 17.35
CA LEU A 70 -8.92 31.74 15.92
C LEU A 70 -7.61 31.07 15.50
N PHE A 71 -6.55 31.22 16.28
CA PHE A 71 -5.28 30.56 15.98
C PHE A 71 -5.38 29.03 16.18
N GLU A 72 -6.13 28.56 17.18
CA GLU A 72 -6.39 27.13 17.37
C GLU A 72 -7.16 26.54 16.18
N ILE A 73 -8.17 27.25 15.66
CA ILE A 73 -8.90 26.87 14.45
C ILE A 73 -7.97 26.79 13.24
N GLU A 74 -7.04 27.73 13.08
CA GLU A 74 -6.07 27.68 11.99
C GLU A 74 -5.17 26.45 12.10
N ASN A 75 -4.71 26.11 13.30
CA ASN A 75 -3.90 24.91 13.55
C ASN A 75 -4.68 23.63 13.23
N VAL A 76 -5.94 23.53 13.69
CA VAL A 76 -6.83 22.39 13.37
C VAL A 76 -7.06 22.28 11.86
N LYS A 77 -7.25 23.41 11.18
CA LYS A 77 -7.39 23.44 9.72
C LYS A 77 -6.13 22.90 9.02
N LYS A 78 -4.92 23.29 9.46
CA LYS A 78 -3.65 22.77 8.91
C LYS A 78 -3.55 21.24 9.07
N GLN A 79 -3.85 20.74 10.27
CA GLN A 79 -3.86 19.29 10.54
C GLN A 79 -4.89 18.54 9.67
N LEU A 80 -6.08 19.12 9.49
CA LEU A 80 -7.12 18.51 8.65
C LEU A 80 -6.68 18.40 7.19
N ILE A 81 -6.03 19.44 6.65
CA ILE A 81 -5.49 19.44 5.28
C ILE A 81 -4.45 18.33 5.12
N GLU A 82 -3.49 18.24 6.06
CA GLU A 82 -2.47 17.20 6.04
C GLU A 82 -3.08 15.79 6.08
N MET A 83 -4.08 15.58 6.94
CA MET A 83 -4.78 14.30 7.05
C MET A 83 -5.51 13.93 5.75
N ILE A 84 -6.12 14.91 5.07
CA ILE A 84 -6.74 14.73 3.76
C ILE A 84 -5.71 14.30 2.72
N GLU A 85 -4.52 14.92 2.71
CA GLU A 85 -3.45 14.54 1.78
C GLU A 85 -2.94 13.12 2.02
N ILE A 86 -2.71 12.74 3.28
CA ILE A 86 -2.29 11.38 3.65
C ILE A 86 -3.35 10.38 3.18
N LYS A 87 -4.63 10.66 3.42
CA LYS A 87 -5.72 9.78 2.98
C LYS A 87 -5.75 9.63 1.46
N LYS A 88 -5.58 10.73 0.70
CA LYS A 88 -5.49 10.69 -0.77
C LYS A 88 -4.32 9.81 -1.24
N ARG A 89 -3.14 9.93 -0.62
CA ARG A 89 -1.97 9.09 -0.97
C ARG A 89 -2.24 7.61 -0.69
N LYS A 90 -2.79 7.27 0.48
CA LYS A 90 -3.16 5.89 0.83
C LYS A 90 -4.20 5.30 -0.11
N THR A 91 -5.21 6.07 -0.52
CA THR A 91 -6.21 5.60 -1.48
C THR A 91 -5.58 5.25 -2.83
N LYS A 92 -4.65 6.08 -3.33
CA LYS A 92 -3.92 5.79 -4.58
C LYS A 92 -3.08 4.52 -4.47
N GLN A 93 -2.35 4.35 -3.36
CA GLN A 93 -1.58 3.13 -3.09
C GLN A 93 -2.46 1.88 -3.04
N PHE A 94 -3.60 1.97 -2.37
CA PHE A 94 -4.56 0.87 -2.30
C PHE A 94 -5.11 0.50 -3.68
N GLN A 95 -5.44 1.48 -4.52
CA GLN A 95 -5.89 1.24 -5.89
C GLN A 95 -4.82 0.55 -6.75
N GLN A 96 -3.56 0.95 -6.62
CA GLN A 96 -2.45 0.30 -7.32
C GLN A 96 -2.28 -1.16 -6.88
N MET A 97 -2.25 -1.40 -5.57
CA MET A 97 -2.13 -2.76 -5.03
C MET A 97 -3.32 -3.66 -5.41
N SER A 98 -4.53 -3.08 -5.47
CA SER A 98 -5.73 -3.81 -5.95
C SER A 98 -5.57 -4.23 -7.41
N MET A 99 -5.04 -3.35 -8.27
CA MET A 99 -4.82 -3.66 -9.68
C MET A 99 -3.74 -4.74 -9.87
N GLU A 100 -2.67 -4.69 -9.08
CA GLU A 100 -1.63 -5.72 -9.07
C GLU A 100 -2.18 -7.08 -8.63
N LEU A 101 -3.01 -7.10 -7.57
CA LEU A 101 -3.68 -8.32 -7.11
C LEU A 101 -4.60 -8.91 -8.17
N GLU A 102 -5.38 -8.08 -8.88
CA GLU A 102 -6.21 -8.54 -10.00
C GLU A 102 -5.38 -9.17 -11.12
N TYR A 103 -4.21 -8.59 -11.44
CA TYR A 103 -3.31 -9.13 -12.45
C TYR A 103 -2.76 -10.50 -12.03
N MET A 104 -2.25 -10.61 -10.81
CA MET A 104 -1.74 -11.87 -10.26
C MET A 104 -2.83 -12.95 -10.21
N LEU A 105 -4.07 -12.56 -9.88
CA LEU A 105 -5.19 -13.50 -9.83
C LEU A 105 -5.52 -14.06 -11.22
N ARG A 106 -5.50 -13.21 -12.26
CA ARG A 106 -5.66 -13.67 -13.65
C ARG A 106 -4.53 -14.61 -14.10
N GLU A 107 -3.29 -14.32 -13.72
CA GLU A 107 -2.16 -15.20 -14.03
C GLU A 107 -2.33 -16.57 -13.37
N LEU A 108 -2.72 -16.61 -12.09
CA LEU A 108 -3.00 -17.87 -11.38
C LEU A 108 -4.16 -18.65 -12.02
N GLU A 109 -5.22 -17.97 -12.45
CA GLU A 109 -6.33 -18.61 -13.16
C GLU A 109 -5.87 -19.23 -14.49
N MET A 110 -4.98 -18.57 -15.24
CA MET A 110 -4.40 -19.13 -16.46
C MET A 110 -3.56 -20.37 -16.17
N VAL A 111 -2.67 -20.29 -15.17
CA VAL A 111 -1.86 -21.43 -14.72
C VAL A 111 -2.74 -22.61 -14.30
N GLN A 112 -3.82 -22.34 -13.56
CA GLN A 112 -4.78 -23.37 -13.15
C GLN A 112 -5.46 -24.02 -14.36
N ARG A 113 -5.89 -23.24 -15.37
CA ARG A 113 -6.49 -23.77 -16.60
C ARG A 113 -5.49 -24.63 -17.38
N GLU A 114 -4.24 -24.19 -17.51
CA GLU A 114 -3.19 -24.98 -18.17
C GLU A 114 -2.92 -26.30 -17.43
N MET A 115 -2.87 -26.25 -16.10
CA MET A 115 -2.67 -27.45 -15.28
C MET A 115 -3.83 -28.44 -15.44
N ASN A 116 -5.07 -27.95 -15.45
CA ASN A 116 -6.25 -28.79 -15.67
C ASN A 116 -6.24 -29.41 -17.07
N ALA A 117 -5.91 -28.65 -18.11
CA ALA A 117 -5.80 -29.17 -19.48
C ALA A 117 -4.70 -30.24 -19.61
N ARG A 118 -3.55 -30.06 -18.94
CA ARG A 118 -2.49 -31.07 -18.88
C ARG A 118 -2.95 -32.34 -18.16
N ASN A 119 -3.68 -32.20 -17.06
CA ASN A 119 -4.22 -33.35 -16.33
C ASN A 119 -5.26 -34.12 -17.16
N GLU A 120 -6.19 -33.43 -17.83
CA GLU A 120 -7.14 -34.05 -18.74
C GLU A 120 -6.43 -34.77 -19.90
N SER A 121 -5.43 -34.14 -20.51
CA SER A 121 -4.61 -34.76 -21.54
C SER A 121 -3.88 -36.01 -21.03
N THR A 122 -3.34 -35.96 -19.81
CA THR A 122 -2.67 -37.11 -19.18
C THR A 122 -3.65 -38.24 -18.86
N LEU A 123 -4.88 -37.92 -18.43
CA LEU A 123 -5.94 -38.92 -18.19
C LEU A 123 -6.39 -39.59 -19.49
N LEU A 124 -6.56 -38.81 -20.56
CA LEU A 124 -6.93 -39.33 -21.89
C LEU A 124 -5.82 -40.20 -22.49
N LEU A 125 -4.55 -39.80 -22.35
CA LEU A 125 -3.39 -40.57 -22.80
C LEU A 125 -3.16 -41.82 -21.92
N GLY A 126 -3.35 -41.70 -20.61
CA GLY A 126 -3.27 -42.81 -19.67
C GLY A 126 -4.34 -43.88 -19.91
N GLY A 127 -5.56 -43.48 -20.31
CA GLY A 127 -6.60 -44.39 -20.77
C GLY A 127 -6.20 -45.18 -22.01
N ASN A 128 -5.71 -44.50 -23.05
CA ASN A 128 -5.25 -45.15 -24.28
C ASN A 128 -4.08 -46.11 -24.06
N ILE A 129 -3.13 -45.77 -23.19
CA ILE A 129 -1.99 -46.64 -22.87
C ILE A 129 -2.45 -47.87 -22.06
N SER A 130 -3.35 -47.69 -21.09
CA SER A 130 -3.93 -48.78 -20.30
C SER A 130 -4.70 -49.77 -21.19
N ASP A 131 -5.50 -49.27 -22.14
CA ASP A 131 -6.24 -50.10 -23.08
C ASP A 131 -5.31 -50.82 -24.06
N GLN A 132 -4.22 -50.18 -24.50
CA GLN A 132 -3.18 -50.83 -25.30
C GLN A 132 -2.48 -51.96 -24.53
N PHE A 133 -2.12 -51.75 -23.26
CA PHE A 133 -1.52 -52.80 -22.44
C PHE A 133 -2.49 -53.95 -22.17
N LYS A 134 -3.77 -53.65 -21.92
CA LYS A 134 -4.80 -54.67 -21.72
C LYS A 134 -4.97 -55.56 -22.95
N ASN A 135 -5.03 -54.95 -24.15
CA ASN A 135 -5.11 -55.68 -25.42
C ASN A 135 -3.86 -56.54 -25.68
N GLN A 136 -2.66 -56.04 -25.33
CA GLN A 136 -1.42 -56.81 -25.44
C GLN A 136 -1.38 -58.01 -24.48
N ILE A 137 -1.81 -57.83 -23.23
CA ILE A 137 -1.90 -58.90 -22.23
C ILE A 137 -2.89 -59.98 -22.69
N GLU A 138 -4.02 -59.59 -23.27
CA GLU A 138 -5.04 -60.51 -23.76
C GLU A 138 -4.54 -61.32 -24.97
N SER A 139 -3.82 -60.68 -25.90
CA SER A 139 -3.16 -61.38 -27.01
C SER A 139 -2.07 -62.36 -26.54
N LEU A 140 -1.28 -61.99 -25.52
CA LEU A 140 -0.28 -62.89 -24.94
C LEU A 140 -0.91 -64.08 -24.23
N LYS A 141 -2.04 -63.90 -23.54
CA LYS A 141 -2.80 -65.02 -22.95
C LYS A 141 -3.28 -66.01 -24.00
N GLN A 142 -3.87 -65.51 -25.09
CA GLN A 142 -4.32 -66.38 -26.20
C GLN A 142 -3.16 -67.14 -26.85
N LYS A 143 -2.00 -66.49 -27.04
CA LYS A 143 -0.79 -67.18 -27.51
C LYS A 143 -0.32 -68.24 -26.52
N GLY A 144 -0.36 -67.95 -25.22
CA GLY A 144 -0.02 -68.92 -24.17
C GLY A 144 -0.93 -70.14 -24.17
N GLU A 145 -2.24 -69.95 -24.37
CA GLU A 145 -3.20 -71.06 -24.50
C GLU A 145 -2.98 -71.88 -25.77
N SER A 146 -2.67 -71.24 -26.90
CA SER A 146 -2.30 -71.93 -28.15
C SER A 146 -1.06 -72.79 -27.97
N VAL A 147 0.00 -72.23 -27.37
CA VAL A 147 1.24 -72.97 -27.11
C VAL A 147 0.99 -74.12 -26.14
N LYS A 148 0.16 -73.92 -25.10
CA LYS A 148 -0.22 -74.99 -24.18
C LYS A 148 -0.91 -76.13 -24.92
N LYS A 149 -1.87 -75.82 -25.79
CA LYS A 149 -2.57 -76.81 -26.61
C LYS A 149 -1.62 -77.54 -27.55
N GLU A 150 -0.70 -76.83 -28.21
CA GLU A 150 0.33 -77.45 -29.05
C GLU A 150 1.25 -78.38 -28.23
N THR A 151 1.63 -77.99 -27.02
CA THR A 151 2.44 -78.86 -26.15
C THR A 151 1.69 -80.10 -25.67
N GLU A 152 0.39 -80.00 -25.40
CA GLU A 152 -0.46 -81.13 -25.05
C GLU A 152 -0.60 -82.09 -26.24
N GLU A 153 -0.81 -81.57 -27.46
CA GLU A 153 -0.88 -82.36 -28.69
C GLU A 153 0.46 -83.07 -29.00
N ILE A 154 1.59 -82.40 -28.80
CA ILE A 154 2.92 -83.00 -28.95
C ILE A 154 3.15 -84.09 -27.88
N ALA A 155 2.76 -83.84 -26.63
CA ALA A 155 2.89 -84.82 -25.55
C ALA A 155 2.02 -86.06 -25.79
N GLU A 156 0.80 -85.91 -26.32
CA GLU A 156 -0.04 -87.04 -26.72
C GLU A 156 0.57 -87.83 -27.88
N LYS A 157 1.10 -87.15 -28.89
CA LYS A 157 1.80 -87.81 -30.01
C LYS A 157 3.01 -88.61 -29.51
N LEU A 158 3.84 -88.03 -28.63
CA LEU A 158 4.98 -88.71 -28.04
C LEU A 158 4.56 -89.95 -27.21
N LYS A 159 3.51 -89.85 -26.39
CA LYS A 159 2.98 -91.01 -25.65
C LYS A 159 2.54 -92.15 -26.56
N LYS A 160 1.92 -91.84 -27.72
CA LYS A 160 1.55 -92.86 -28.72
C LYS A 160 2.76 -93.50 -29.40
N THR A 161 3.92 -92.84 -29.41
CA THR A 161 5.14 -93.35 -30.07
C THR A 161 6.01 -94.21 -29.14
N ILE A 162 5.76 -94.20 -27.83
CA ILE A 162 6.54 -94.94 -26.81
C ILE A 162 5.88 -96.31 -26.46
N ILE A 163 4.67 -96.59 -26.97
CA ILE A 163 3.90 -97.81 -26.67
C ILE A 163 4.00 -98.86 -27.82
N ASP A 164 4.69 -98.53 -28.92
CA ASP A 164 5.18 -99.51 -29.92
C ASP A 164 6.67 -99.81 -29.71
#